data_AF-X1AEI2-F1
#
_entry.id   AF-X1AEI2-F1
#
_cell.length_a   1.000
_cell.length_b   1.000
_cell.length_c   1.000
_cell.angle_alpha   90.00
_cell.angle_beta   90.00
_cell.angle_gamma   90.00
#
_symmetry.space_group_name_H-M   'P 1'
#
loop_
_entity.id
_entity.type
_entity.pdbx_description
1 polymer ?
#
loop_
_entity_poly.entity_id
_entity_poly.type
_entity_poly.pdbx_seq_one_letter_code
_entity_poly.pdbx_strand_id
1 'polypeptide(L)' 'MDGESRRMCPSCDNTQHKFIYEETDKTHIMMDYPRIYGKKYKCGQCGTEWRVPVSLE' A
#
# COMPACT_ATOMS: atom_id res chain seq x y z
N MET A 1 -4.03 19.20 5.04
CA MET A 1 -2.75 19.13 4.30
C MET A 1 -2.78 17.83 3.53
N ASP A 2 -3.04 18.01 2.24
CA ASP A 2 -2.75 17.17 1.09
C ASP A 2 -2.30 15.75 1.43
N GLY A 3 -3.23 14.81 1.29
CA GLY A 3 -2.96 13.38 1.41
C GLY A 3 -1.84 13.00 0.45
N GLU A 4 -0.63 12.88 1.00
CA GLU A 4 0.57 12.40 0.31
C GLU A 4 0.17 11.22 -0.56
N SER A 5 0.43 11.33 -1.86
CA SER A 5 -0.06 10.38 -2.86
C SER A 5 0.36 8.98 -2.45
N ARG A 6 -0.58 8.22 -1.87
CA ARG A 6 -0.44 6.84 -1.35
C ARG A 6 0.27 5.87 -2.30
N ARG A 7 0.34 6.25 -3.58
CA ARG A 7 0.96 5.54 -4.70
C ARG A 7 2.27 6.24 -5.12
N MET A 8 3.15 6.45 -4.15
CA MET A 8 4.52 6.86 -4.38
C MET A 8 5.43 5.84 -3.71
N CYS A 9 6.38 5.28 -4.46
CA CYS A 9 7.29 4.30 -3.91
C CYS A 9 8.23 4.98 -2.91
N PRO A 10 8.28 4.57 -1.62
CA PRO A 10 9.13 5.20 -0.62
C PRO A 10 10.63 4.90 -0.81
N SER A 11 10.97 3.96 -1.69
CA SER A 11 12.36 3.52 -1.91
C SER A 11 12.97 4.12 -3.17
N CYS A 12 12.23 4.16 -4.28
CA CYS A 12 12.75 4.64 -5.57
C CYS A 12 12.01 5.85 -6.12
N ASP A 13 11.15 6.48 -5.31
CA ASP A 13 10.37 7.67 -5.68
C ASP A 13 9.47 7.46 -6.91
N ASN A 14 9.20 6.21 -7.30
CA ASN A 14 8.38 5.95 -8.46
C ASN A 14 6.95 6.44 -8.20
N THR A 15 6.55 7.46 -8.95
CA THR A 15 5.21 8.06 -8.97
C THR A 15 4.35 7.51 -10.12
N GLN A 16 4.91 6.68 -11.00
CA GLN A 16 4.15 6.08 -12.10
C GLN A 16 3.19 5.02 -11.56
N HIS A 17 1.92 5.38 -11.42
CA HIS A 17 0.86 4.51 -10.90
C HIS A 17 0.73 3.18 -11.66
N LYS A 18 1.05 3.13 -12.95
CA LYS A 18 1.02 1.89 -13.76
C LYS A 18 2.03 0.82 -13.29
N PHE A 19 3.06 1.25 -12.56
CA PHE A 19 4.06 0.38 -11.95
C PHE A 19 3.87 0.24 -10.44
N ILE A 20 2.68 0.53 -9.91
CA ILE A 20 2.38 0.37 -8.49
C ILE A 20 1.20 -0.58 -8.38
N TYR A 21 1.48 -1.82 -8.00
CA TYR A 21 0.50 -2.88 -7.88
C TYR A 21 -0.10 -2.85 -6.48
N GLU A 22 -1.43 -2.90 -6.38
CA GLU A 22 -2.14 -3.06 -5.12
C GLU A 22 -2.42 -4.54 -4.87
N GLU A 23 -2.03 -5.05 -3.71
CA GLU A 23 -2.21 -6.44 -3.32
C GLU A 23 -2.79 -6.55 -1.92
N THR A 24 -3.56 -7.62 -1.67
CA THR A 24 -4.09 -7.91 -0.33
C THR A 24 -2.98 -8.45 0.56
N ASP A 25 -2.71 -7.78 1.67
CA ASP A 25 -1.71 -8.21 2.62
C ASP A 25 -2.31 -9.20 3.62
N LYS A 26 -2.22 -10.49 3.29
CA LYS A 26 -2.73 -11.58 4.15
C LYS A 26 -2.02 -11.67 5.50
N THR A 27 -0.90 -10.98 5.67
CA THR A 27 -0.15 -10.93 6.94
C THR A 27 -0.71 -9.87 7.91
N HIS A 28 -1.50 -8.91 7.41
CA HIS A 28 -2.09 -7.85 8.22
C HIS A 28 -3.60 -8.04 8.28
N ILE A 29 -4.08 -8.62 9.38
CA ILE A 29 -5.51 -8.80 9.63
C ILE A 29 -6.02 -7.53 10.29
N MET A 30 -6.86 -6.77 9.59
CA MET A 30 -7.49 -5.55 10.10
C MET A 30 -8.73 -5.85 10.96
N MET A 31 -9.44 -6.93 10.63
CA MET A 31 -10.60 -7.40 11.37
C MET A 31 -10.63 -8.92 11.32
N ASP A 32 -10.85 -9.59 12.44
CA ASP A 32 -10.87 -11.04 12.50
C ASP A 32 -12.23 -11.61 12.04
N TYR A 33 -13.34 -10.90 12.33
CA TYR A 33 -14.69 -11.30 11.95
C TYR A 33 -15.61 -10.11 11.59
N PRO A 34 -16.10 -9.99 10.33
CA PRO A 34 -15.68 -10.76 9.16
C PRO A 34 -14.19 -10.56 8.86
N ARG A 35 -13.51 -11.59 8.34
CA ARG A 35 -12.06 -11.53 8.15
C ARG A 35 -11.69 -10.53 7.05
N ILE A 36 -11.10 -9.41 7.43
CA ILE A 36 -10.63 -8.35 6.53
C ILE A 36 -9.12 -8.26 6.64
N TYR A 37 -8.46 -8.40 5.50
CA TYR A 37 -7.02 -8.19 5.36
C TYR A 37 -6.73 -6.77 4.91
N GLY A 38 -5.61 -6.23 5.37
CA GLY A 38 -5.09 -4.96 4.91
C GLY A 38 -4.64 -4.99 3.45
N LYS A 39 -4.33 -3.81 2.93
CA LYS A 39 -3.76 -3.64 1.60
C LYS A 39 -2.28 -3.31 1.71
N LYS A 40 -1.50 -3.79 0.74
CA LYS A 40 -0.12 -3.38 0.49
C LYS A 40 0.03 -2.93 -0.95
N TYR A 41 1.04 -2.11 -1.19
CA TYR A 41 1.48 -1.72 -2.53
C TYR A 41 2.84 -2.34 -2.82
N LYS A 42 3.07 -2.64 -4.10
CA LYS A 42 4.34 -3.14 -4.62
C LYS A 42 4.78 -2.32 -5.81
N CYS A 43 6.02 -1.84 -5.78
CA CYS A 43 6.62 -1.13 -6.89
C CYS A 43 7.13 -2.12 -7.94
N GLY A 44 6.65 -2.00 -9.18
CA GLY A 44 7.13 -2.73 -10.34
C GLY A 44 8.50 -2.30 -10.85
N GLN A 45 9.04 -1.17 -10.39
CA GLN A 45 10.36 -0.69 -10.81
C GLN A 45 11.49 -1.22 -9.91
N CYS A 46 11.33 -1.14 -8.58
CA CYS A 46 12.36 -1.57 -7.62
C CYS A 46 11.98 -2.80 -6.80
N GLY A 47 10.72 -3.24 -6.84
CA GLY A 47 10.23 -4.38 -6.06
C GLY A 47 9.84 -4.06 -4.62
N THR A 48 10.01 -2.82 -4.15
CA THR A 48 9.68 -2.43 -2.77
C THR A 48 8.19 -2.65 -2.50
N GLU A 49 7.89 -3.24 -1.34
CA GLU A 49 6.53 -3.45 -0.84
C GLU A 49 6.30 -2.56 0.38
N TRP A 50 5.19 -1.82 0.42
CA TRP A 50 4.84 -0.96 1.55
C TRP A 50 3.35 -1.00 1.86
N ARG A 51 3.00 -0.66 3.10
CA ARG A 51 1.62 -0.52 3.55
C ARG A 51 1.29 0.96 3.59
N VAL A 52 0.10 1.33 3.13
CA VAL A 52 -0.41 2.68 3.40
C VAL A 52 -1.01 2.68 4.80
N PRO A 53 -0.68 3.68 5.63
CA PRO A 53 -1.39 3.87 6.87
C PRO A 53 -2.85 4.13 6.54
N VAL A 54 -3.75 3.32 7.09
CA VAL A 54 -5.16 3.67 7.15
C VAL A 54 -5.24 4.79 8.18
N SER A 55 -5.52 6.01 7.72
CA SER A 55 -6.00 7.06 8.61
C SER A 55 -7.36 6.60 9.13
N LEU A 56 -7.39 6.00 10.32
CA LEU A 56 -8.60 5.84 11.09
C LEU A 56 -8.89 7.23 11.68
N GLU A 57 -9.85 7.94 11.08
CA GLU A 57 -10.54 9.06 11.73
C GLU A 57 -11.52 8.53 12.78
#